data_AF-A0A7Y5F2P8-F1
#
_entry.id   AF-A0A7Y5F2P8-F1
#
_cell.length_a   1.000
_cell.length_b   1.000
_cell.length_c   1.000
_cell.angle_alpha   90.00
_cell.angle_beta   90.00
_cell.angle_gamma   90.00
#
_symmetry.space_group_name_H-M   'P 1'
#
loop_
_entity.id
_entity.type
_entity.pdbx_description
1 polymer ?
#
loop_
_entity_poly.entity_id
_entity_poly.type
_entity_poly.pdbx_seq_one_letter_code
_entity_poly.pdbx_strand_id
1 'polypeptide(L)'
;MSKKIKKSILISLVIVCAMLLYLIVLSASAFGAFVIGRLYKPVRPSEVTTPLAPDVVIDLCQTFSLPETDHRCRNNEDVYAVDFFEDTKRLLNAGALSTYEKWENTFGDYLIKCSEPQKDSLGEYFVCDYDFHGDGVYSMAVFFYENGQTMKVFFSVPGAS
;
A
#
# COMPACT_ATOMS: atom_id res chain seq x y z
N MET A 1 9.64 -22.44 60.46
CA MET A 1 8.89 -21.88 59.30
C MET A 1 8.33 -23.00 58.44
N SER A 2 7.01 -23.13 58.33
CA SER A 2 6.33 -24.27 57.67
C SER A 2 6.63 -24.33 56.16
N LYS A 3 6.83 -25.54 55.61
CA LYS A 3 7.05 -25.78 54.17
C LYS A 3 5.96 -25.13 53.29
N LYS A 4 4.73 -25.01 53.81
CA LYS A 4 3.60 -24.35 53.13
C LYS A 4 3.86 -22.85 52.91
N ILE A 5 4.44 -22.16 53.89
CA ILE A 5 4.75 -20.72 53.81
C ILE A 5 5.82 -20.46 52.75
N LYS A 6 6.89 -21.26 52.72
CA LYS A 6 7.95 -21.15 51.70
C LYS A 6 7.42 -21.33 50.28
N LYS A 7 6.52 -22.30 50.06
CA LYS A 7 5.88 -22.55 48.75
C LYS A 7 5.00 -21.39 48.30
N SER A 8 4.20 -20.81 49.22
CA SER A 8 3.34 -19.67 48.90
C SER A 8 4.14 -18.42 48.52
N ILE A 9 5.25 -18.17 49.22
CA ILE A 9 6.16 -17.06 48.92
C ILE A 9 6.79 -17.26 47.53
N LEU A 10 7.27 -18.48 47.23
CA LEU A 10 7.88 -18.79 45.94
C LEU A 10 6.89 -18.59 44.77
N ILE A 11 5.65 -19.07 44.91
CA ILE A 11 4.61 -18.88 43.87
C ILE A 11 4.32 -17.40 43.65
N SER A 12 4.17 -16.63 44.75
CA SER A 12 3.91 -15.19 44.66
C SER A 12 5.05 -14.46 43.95
N LEU A 13 6.31 -14.82 44.26
CA LEU A 13 7.48 -14.25 43.61
C LEU A 13 7.50 -14.54 42.10
N VAL A 14 7.20 -15.77 41.69
CA VAL A 14 7.15 -16.16 40.28
C VAL A 14 6.07 -15.38 39.52
N ILE A 15 4.88 -15.20 40.11
CA ILE A 15 3.79 -14.42 39.50
C ILE A 15 4.21 -12.95 39.33
N VAL A 16 4.81 -12.34 40.34
CA VAL A 16 5.30 -10.95 40.25
C VAL A 16 6.36 -10.81 39.17
N CYS A 17 7.33 -11.72 39.09
CA CYS A 17 8.35 -11.72 38.04
C CYS A 17 7.73 -11.87 36.64
N ALA A 18 6.73 -12.76 36.48
CA ALA A 18 6.04 -12.95 35.20
C ALA A 18 5.27 -11.68 34.78
N MET A 19 4.58 -11.01 35.70
CA MET A 19 3.89 -9.74 35.42
C MET A 19 4.87 -8.62 35.04
N LEU A 20 6.01 -8.52 35.72
CA LEU A 20 7.04 -7.53 35.38
C LEU A 20 7.64 -7.78 33.99
N LEU A 21 7.95 -9.03 33.67
CA LEU A 21 8.43 -9.40 32.33
C LEU A 21 7.40 -9.06 31.25
N TYR A 22 6.12 -9.35 31.50
CA TYR A 22 5.04 -9.01 30.58
C TYR A 22 4.94 -7.50 30.33
N LEU A 23 5.02 -6.68 31.40
CA LEU A 23 5.01 -5.21 31.28
C LEU A 23 6.23 -4.67 30.52
N ILE A 24 7.41 -5.28 30.67
CA ILE A 24 8.61 -4.92 29.92
C ILE A 24 8.43 -5.22 28.43
N VAL A 25 7.84 -6.37 28.07
CA VAL A 25 7.58 -6.72 26.66
C VAL A 25 6.56 -5.75 26.05
N LEU A 26 5.50 -5.39 26.78
CA LEU A 26 4.52 -4.40 26.33
C LEU A 26 5.14 -3.01 26.14
N SER A 27 5.98 -2.56 27.07
CA SER A 27 6.61 -1.25 26.95
C SER A 27 7.64 -1.22 25.81
N ALA A 28 8.42 -2.28 25.64
CA ALA A 28 9.38 -2.41 24.54
C ALA A 28 8.69 -2.43 23.16
N SER A 29 7.57 -3.15 23.03
CA SER A 29 6.79 -3.17 21.79
C SER A 29 6.14 -1.82 21.47
N ALA A 30 5.56 -1.15 22.46
CA ALA A 30 5.01 0.19 22.30
C ALA A 30 6.09 1.23 21.92
N PHE A 31 7.27 1.16 22.56
CA PHE A 31 8.40 2.02 22.23
C PHE A 31 8.93 1.74 20.82
N GLY A 32 9.03 0.45 20.44
CA GLY A 32 9.41 0.06 19.08
C GLY A 32 8.46 0.63 18.03
N ALA A 33 7.15 0.50 18.23
CA ALA A 33 6.14 1.08 17.34
C ALA A 33 6.25 2.61 17.24
N PHE A 34 6.50 3.29 18.36
CA PHE A 34 6.69 4.74 18.40
C PHE A 34 7.95 5.18 17.62
N VAL A 35 9.07 4.50 17.80
CA VAL A 35 10.33 4.79 17.09
C VAL A 35 10.16 4.54 15.59
N ILE A 36 9.56 3.42 15.21
CA ILE A 36 9.26 3.09 13.80
C ILE A 36 8.37 4.19 13.20
N GLY A 37 7.29 4.59 13.86
CA GLY A 37 6.42 5.67 13.35
C GLY A 37 7.10 7.05 13.24
N ARG A 38 8.15 7.30 14.04
CA ARG A 38 8.96 8.52 13.97
C ARG A 38 9.99 8.50 12.85
N LEU A 39 10.60 7.34 12.60
CA LEU A 39 11.61 7.16 11.57
C LEU A 39 10.97 7.03 10.18
N TYR A 40 9.82 6.37 10.09
CA TYR A 40 9.02 6.27 8.88
C TYR A 40 8.01 7.41 8.81
N LYS A 41 8.49 8.63 8.60
CA LYS A 41 7.61 9.71 8.13
C LYS A 41 7.31 9.46 6.65
N PRO A 42 6.04 9.33 6.24
CA PRO A 42 5.72 9.24 4.83
C PRO A 42 6.21 10.50 4.12
N VAL A 43 6.94 10.32 3.02
CA VAL A 43 7.38 11.42 2.16
C VAL A 43 6.13 12.10 1.61
N ARG A 44 6.05 13.43 1.70
CA ARG A 44 4.90 14.13 1.16
C ARG A 44 5.01 14.12 -0.38
N PRO A 45 3.91 13.88 -1.12
CA PRO A 45 3.97 13.88 -2.59
C PRO A 45 4.61 15.16 -3.16
N SER A 46 4.27 16.32 -2.59
CA SER A 46 4.83 17.62 -2.96
C SER A 46 6.36 17.75 -2.82
N GLU A 47 7.03 16.84 -2.10
CA GLU A 47 8.48 16.84 -1.91
C GLU A 47 9.21 16.06 -3.02
N VAL A 48 8.50 15.24 -3.80
CA VAL A 48 9.10 14.29 -4.76
C VAL A 48 8.49 14.31 -6.15
N THR A 49 7.31 14.91 -6.33
CA THR A 49 6.63 15.05 -7.63
C THR A 49 5.83 16.36 -7.69
N THR A 50 5.34 16.72 -8.87
CA THR A 50 4.38 17.81 -9.06
C THR A 50 2.95 17.28 -9.07
N PRO A 51 1.94 18.15 -8.86
CA PRO A 51 0.55 17.75 -9.04
C PRO A 51 0.29 17.22 -10.46
N LEU A 52 -0.74 16.38 -10.59
CA LEU A 52 -1.25 15.88 -11.86
C LEU A 52 -1.78 17.02 -12.73
N ALA A 53 -1.69 16.84 -14.04
CA ALA A 53 -2.31 17.77 -14.98
C ALA A 53 -3.85 17.78 -14.81
N PRO A 54 -4.53 18.93 -14.98
CA PRO A 54 -5.97 19.02 -14.73
C PRO A 54 -6.83 18.07 -15.58
N ASP A 55 -6.42 17.80 -16.81
CA ASP A 55 -7.07 16.86 -17.72
C ASP A 55 -6.96 15.41 -17.23
N VAL A 56 -5.80 15.00 -16.73
CA VAL A 56 -5.60 13.70 -16.07
C VAL A 56 -6.48 13.57 -14.83
N VAL A 57 -6.56 14.61 -14.00
CA VAL A 57 -7.44 14.59 -12.81
C VAL A 57 -8.91 14.41 -13.21
N ILE A 58 -9.37 15.14 -14.23
CA ILE A 58 -10.74 15.01 -14.75
C ILE A 58 -11.00 13.58 -15.24
N ASP A 59 -10.08 13.03 -16.02
CA ASP A 59 -10.20 11.67 -16.55
C ASP A 59 -10.24 10.62 -15.42
N LEU A 60 -9.33 10.70 -14.44
CA LEU A 60 -9.34 9.78 -13.30
C LEU A 60 -10.61 9.92 -12.46
N CYS A 61 -11.08 11.14 -12.21
CA CYS A 61 -12.35 11.38 -11.53
C CYS A 61 -13.54 10.72 -12.25
N GLN A 62 -13.57 10.77 -13.58
CA GLN A 62 -14.58 10.08 -14.39
C GLN A 62 -14.41 8.56 -14.35
N THR A 63 -13.19 8.07 -14.54
CA THR A 63 -12.83 6.65 -14.50
C THR A 63 -13.24 5.98 -13.19
N PHE A 64 -13.01 6.65 -12.05
CA PHE A 64 -13.41 6.16 -10.73
C PHE A 64 -14.85 6.51 -10.34
N SER A 65 -15.59 7.22 -11.20
CA SER A 65 -16.95 7.73 -10.95
C SER A 65 -17.05 8.49 -9.63
N LEU A 66 -16.06 9.33 -9.34
CA LEU A 66 -16.04 10.15 -8.14
C LEU A 66 -17.04 11.30 -8.27
N PRO A 67 -17.73 11.69 -7.18
CA PRO A 67 -18.64 12.82 -7.23
C PRO A 67 -17.85 14.11 -7.45
N GLU A 68 -18.44 15.10 -8.15
CA GLU A 68 -17.84 16.43 -8.34
C GLU A 68 -17.55 17.17 -7.02
N THR A 69 -18.19 16.74 -5.93
CA THR A 69 -17.93 17.25 -4.57
C THR A 69 -16.69 16.65 -3.92
N ASP A 70 -16.12 15.57 -4.47
CA ASP A 70 -14.85 15.03 -4.01
C ASP A 70 -13.76 16.09 -4.20
N HIS A 71 -12.98 16.32 -3.15
CA HIS A 71 -11.94 17.32 -3.14
C HIS A 71 -10.94 17.22 -4.30
N ARG A 72 -10.62 15.98 -4.71
CA ARG A 72 -9.72 15.70 -5.84
C ARG A 72 -10.30 16.14 -7.18
N CYS A 73 -11.62 16.20 -7.30
CA CYS A 73 -12.30 16.55 -8.55
C CYS A 73 -12.65 18.04 -8.63
N ARG A 74 -12.19 18.86 -7.67
CA ARG A 74 -12.38 20.31 -7.67
C ARG A 74 -11.19 21.01 -8.33
N ASN A 75 -11.45 21.99 -9.20
CA ASN A 75 -10.46 22.63 -10.07
C ASN A 75 -9.31 23.44 -9.40
N ASN A 76 -9.10 23.38 -8.09
CA ASN A 76 -8.17 24.27 -7.38
C ASN A 76 -7.30 23.57 -6.31
N GLU A 77 -7.24 22.25 -6.29
CA GLU A 77 -6.42 21.51 -5.33
C GLU A 77 -5.26 20.80 -6.03
N ASP A 78 -4.12 20.76 -5.34
CA ASP A 78 -2.98 19.95 -5.77
C ASP A 78 -3.33 18.48 -5.54
N VAL A 79 -3.56 17.75 -6.63
CA VAL A 79 -3.89 16.32 -6.63
C VAL A 79 -2.73 15.53 -7.20
N TYR A 80 -2.35 14.44 -6.55
CA TYR A 80 -1.21 13.61 -6.92
C TYR A 80 -1.68 12.20 -7.31
N ALA A 81 -0.86 11.47 -8.09
CA ALA A 81 -1.18 10.10 -8.53
C ALA A 81 -1.54 9.15 -7.36
N VAL A 82 -0.81 9.27 -6.24
CA VAL A 82 -1.03 8.44 -5.05
C VAL A 82 -2.42 8.63 -4.44
N ASP A 83 -3.08 9.77 -4.64
CA ASP A 83 -4.40 10.06 -4.09
C ASP A 83 -5.49 9.19 -4.72
N PHE A 84 -5.22 8.53 -5.84
CA PHE A 84 -6.14 7.61 -6.53
C PHE A 84 -5.84 6.12 -6.26
N PHE A 85 -4.76 5.79 -5.54
CA PHE A 85 -4.36 4.39 -5.33
C PHE A 85 -5.40 3.58 -4.55
N GLU A 86 -6.10 4.20 -3.59
CA GLU A 86 -7.17 3.51 -2.85
C GLU A 86 -8.39 3.20 -3.73
N ASP A 87 -8.70 4.03 -4.72
CA ASP A 87 -9.77 3.77 -5.68
C ASP A 87 -9.38 2.64 -6.64
N THR A 88 -8.13 2.60 -7.10
CA THR A 88 -7.61 1.46 -7.88
C THR A 88 -7.70 0.17 -7.08
N LYS A 89 -7.32 0.18 -5.80
CA LYS A 89 -7.47 -0.99 -4.91
C LYS A 89 -8.94 -1.40 -4.76
N ARG A 90 -9.86 -0.44 -4.67
CA ARG A 90 -11.30 -0.71 -4.61
C ARG A 90 -11.79 -1.40 -5.88
N LEU A 91 -11.40 -0.93 -7.06
CA LEU A 91 -11.73 -1.58 -8.35
C LEU A 91 -11.15 -2.99 -8.45
N LEU A 92 -9.90 -3.18 -8.00
CA LEU A 92 -9.25 -4.49 -7.95
C LEU A 92 -10.03 -5.46 -7.05
N ASN A 93 -10.37 -5.04 -5.83
CA ASN A 93 -11.13 -5.84 -4.87
C ASN A 93 -12.55 -6.17 -5.36
N ALA A 94 -13.14 -5.31 -6.17
CA ALA A 94 -14.43 -5.54 -6.82
C ALA A 94 -14.34 -6.46 -8.06
N GLY A 95 -13.14 -6.86 -8.48
CA GLY A 95 -12.92 -7.67 -9.68
C GLY A 95 -13.09 -6.89 -11.00
N ALA A 96 -13.19 -5.57 -10.94
CA ALA A 96 -13.25 -4.71 -12.12
C ALA A 96 -11.92 -4.70 -12.89
N LEU A 97 -10.81 -5.03 -12.22
CA LEU A 97 -9.46 -5.06 -12.78
C LEU A 97 -8.87 -6.48 -12.75
N SER A 98 -9.66 -7.47 -13.19
CA SER A 98 -9.33 -8.90 -13.10
C SER A 98 -8.46 -9.43 -14.24
N THR A 99 -8.35 -8.70 -15.35
CA THR A 99 -7.62 -9.12 -16.56
C THR A 99 -6.89 -7.95 -17.20
N TYR A 100 -5.85 -8.24 -17.98
CA TYR A 100 -5.07 -7.27 -18.75
C TYR A 100 -5.96 -6.41 -19.65
N GLU A 101 -6.90 -7.00 -20.37
CA GLU A 101 -7.85 -6.25 -21.21
C GLU A 101 -8.66 -5.22 -20.39
N LYS A 102 -9.08 -5.56 -19.17
CA LYS A 102 -9.79 -4.59 -18.32
C LYS A 102 -8.87 -3.48 -17.81
N TRP A 103 -7.62 -3.80 -17.51
CA TRP A 103 -6.60 -2.79 -17.18
C TRP A 103 -6.37 -1.86 -18.36
N GLU A 104 -6.13 -2.40 -19.55
CA GLU A 104 -5.90 -1.61 -20.77
C GLU A 104 -7.09 -0.72 -21.10
N ASN A 105 -8.32 -1.24 -20.99
CA ASN A 105 -9.52 -0.45 -21.25
C ASN A 105 -9.78 0.65 -20.20
N THR A 106 -9.26 0.49 -18.98
CA THR A 106 -9.48 1.46 -17.87
C THR A 106 -8.33 2.46 -17.76
N PHE A 107 -7.10 2.01 -17.99
CA PHE A 107 -5.88 2.77 -17.72
C PHE A 107 -4.85 2.69 -18.85
N GLY A 108 -5.22 2.25 -20.05
CA GLY A 108 -4.30 2.09 -21.18
C GLY A 108 -3.58 3.38 -21.57
N ASP A 109 -4.24 4.53 -21.41
CA ASP A 109 -3.63 5.85 -21.65
C ASP A 109 -2.48 6.17 -20.67
N TYR A 110 -2.43 5.47 -19.53
CA TYR A 110 -1.40 5.58 -18.50
C TYR A 110 -0.36 4.46 -18.56
N LEU A 111 -0.42 3.57 -19.57
CA LEU A 111 0.53 2.48 -19.73
C LEU A 111 1.90 3.02 -20.16
N ILE A 112 2.94 2.75 -19.36
CA ILE A 112 4.33 3.10 -19.71
C ILE A 112 4.92 2.01 -20.60
N LYS A 113 4.86 0.76 -20.14
CA LYS A 113 5.46 -0.40 -20.82
C LYS A 113 4.93 -1.70 -20.25
N CYS A 114 5.03 -2.77 -21.03
CA CYS A 114 4.94 -4.14 -20.55
C CYS A 114 6.27 -4.86 -20.77
N SER A 115 6.62 -5.77 -19.87
CA SER A 115 7.76 -6.67 -20.03
C SER A 115 7.43 -7.79 -21.01
N GLU A 116 8.47 -8.38 -21.61
CA GLU A 116 8.34 -9.70 -22.23
C GLU A 116 7.87 -10.73 -21.18
N PRO A 117 7.19 -11.82 -21.60
CA PRO A 117 6.84 -12.92 -20.72
C PRO A 117 8.09 -13.52 -20.04
N GLN A 118 7.98 -13.76 -18.74
CA GLN A 118 8.98 -14.37 -17.88
C GLN A 118 8.43 -15.65 -17.29
N LYS A 119 9.31 -16.60 -16.97
CA LYS A 119 8.93 -17.88 -16.36
C LYS A 119 9.57 -18.05 -14.99
N ASP A 120 8.76 -18.34 -13.98
CA ASP A 120 9.23 -18.67 -12.63
C ASP A 120 8.57 -19.95 -12.08
N SER A 121 8.66 -20.18 -10.76
CA SER A 121 8.04 -21.32 -10.09
C SER A 121 6.50 -21.29 -10.09
N LEU A 122 5.88 -20.13 -10.31
CA LEU A 122 4.43 -19.92 -10.32
C LEU A 122 3.84 -19.99 -11.73
N GLY A 123 4.66 -19.98 -12.78
CA GLY A 123 4.26 -20.11 -14.17
C GLY A 123 4.88 -19.06 -15.07
N GLU A 124 4.26 -18.83 -16.23
CA GLU A 124 4.62 -17.75 -17.13
C GLU A 124 3.77 -16.51 -16.83
N TYR A 125 4.43 -15.35 -16.71
CA TYR A 125 3.81 -14.08 -16.37
C TYR A 125 4.49 -12.92 -17.10
N PHE A 126 3.80 -11.79 -17.21
CA PHE A 126 4.39 -10.53 -17.66
C PHE A 126 3.95 -9.40 -16.73
N VAL A 127 4.67 -8.28 -16.76
CA VAL A 127 4.42 -7.12 -15.89
C VAL A 127 4.19 -5.91 -16.75
N CYS A 128 3.13 -5.15 -16.47
CA CYS A 128 2.92 -3.84 -17.07
C CYS A 128 3.02 -2.75 -16.01
N ASP A 129 3.75 -1.70 -16.33
CA ASP A 129 3.93 -0.52 -15.50
C ASP A 129 2.98 0.58 -15.99
N TYR A 130 2.16 1.10 -15.08
CA TYR A 130 1.26 2.23 -15.31
C TYR A 130 1.69 3.43 -14.45
N ASP A 131 1.50 4.63 -14.96
CA ASP A 131 1.80 5.86 -14.24
C ASP A 131 0.85 6.97 -14.67
N PHE A 132 0.06 7.45 -13.72
CA PHE A 132 -0.93 8.50 -13.98
C PHE A 132 -0.28 9.85 -14.30
N HIS A 133 0.91 10.12 -13.77
CA HIS A 133 1.62 11.37 -13.99
C HIS A 133 2.59 11.29 -15.17
N GLY A 134 3.28 10.17 -15.29
CA GLY A 134 4.31 9.91 -16.30
C GLY A 134 5.72 10.33 -15.87
N ASP A 135 5.93 10.69 -14.61
CA ASP A 135 7.24 11.08 -14.06
C ASP A 135 8.02 9.93 -13.38
N GLY A 136 7.40 8.76 -13.27
CA GLY A 136 7.96 7.55 -12.66
C GLY A 136 8.02 7.56 -11.13
N VAL A 137 7.50 8.59 -10.46
CA VAL A 137 7.58 8.73 -9.00
C VAL A 137 6.55 7.83 -8.32
N TYR A 138 5.32 7.82 -8.85
CA TYR A 138 4.20 7.04 -8.35
C TYR A 138 3.63 6.15 -9.46
N SER A 139 4.13 4.92 -9.54
CA SER A 139 3.71 3.96 -10.56
C SER A 139 3.03 2.73 -9.98
N MET A 140 2.34 1.98 -10.84
CA MET A 140 1.72 0.70 -10.51
C MET A 140 2.32 -0.40 -11.39
N ALA A 141 2.95 -1.39 -10.76
CA ALA A 141 3.41 -2.59 -11.46
C ALA A 141 2.35 -3.69 -11.33
N VAL A 142 1.71 -4.04 -12.44
CA VAL A 142 0.65 -5.04 -12.50
C VAL A 142 1.19 -6.31 -13.14
N PHE A 143 1.14 -7.40 -12.39
CA PHE A 143 1.57 -8.71 -12.84
C PHE A 143 0.37 -9.47 -13.40
N PHE A 144 0.53 -10.04 -14.58
CA PHE A 144 -0.46 -10.85 -15.26
C PHE A 144 0.09 -12.24 -15.53
N TYR A 145 -0.73 -13.26 -15.35
CA TYR A 145 -0.45 -14.58 -15.92
C TYR A 145 -0.43 -14.51 -17.45
N GLU A 146 0.16 -15.50 -18.13
CA GLU A 146 0.19 -15.60 -19.60
C GLU A 146 -1.22 -15.47 -20.24
N ASN A 147 -2.27 -15.97 -19.57
CA ASN A 147 -3.66 -15.85 -20.03
C ASN A 147 -4.28 -14.44 -19.82
N GLY A 148 -3.49 -13.48 -19.33
CA GLY A 148 -3.90 -12.10 -19.06
C GLY A 148 -4.63 -11.91 -17.73
N GLN A 149 -4.80 -12.94 -16.88
CA GLN A 149 -5.44 -12.74 -15.57
C GLN A 149 -4.51 -11.97 -14.62
N THR A 150 -5.06 -10.99 -13.91
CA THR A 150 -4.31 -10.21 -12.91
C THR A 150 -3.91 -11.11 -11.74
N MET A 151 -2.61 -11.17 -11.47
CA MET A 151 -2.01 -11.94 -10.38
C MET A 151 -1.81 -11.08 -9.14
N LYS A 152 -1.15 -9.93 -9.29
CA LYS A 152 -0.84 -9.00 -8.18
C LYS A 152 -0.56 -7.61 -8.71
N VAL A 153 -0.78 -6.61 -7.86
CA VAL A 153 -0.52 -5.19 -8.16
C VAL A 153 0.38 -4.64 -7.06
N PHE A 154 1.46 -3.97 -7.45
CA PHE A 154 2.30 -3.19 -6.54
C PHE A 154 2.14 -1.72 -6.85
N PHE A 155 2.05 -0.93 -5.78
CA PHE A 155 2.03 0.52 -5.84
C PHE A 155 3.42 1.00 -5.41
N SER A 156 4.15 1.66 -6.30
CA SER A 156 5.42 2.27 -6.00
C SER A 156 5.20 3.58 -5.26
N VAL A 157 5.82 3.72 -4.10
CA VAL A 157 5.78 4.93 -3.27
C VAL A 157 7.21 5.27 -2.88
N PRO A 158 7.71 6.48 -3.15
CA PRO A 158 9.07 6.87 -2.80
C PRO A 158 9.35 6.66 -1.31
N GLY A 159 10.48 6.01 -1.00
CA GLY A 159 10.91 5.74 0.37
C GLY A 159 10.34 4.45 0.99
N ALA A 160 9.50 3.69 0.27
CA ALA A 160 9.12 2.33 0.65
C ALA A 160 10.11 1.33 0.01
N SER A 161 11.16 0.99 0.75
CA SER A 161 12.12 -0.09 0.42
C SER A 161 11.86 -1.34 1.25
#